data_AF-A0A0W8D476-F1
#
_entry.id   AF-A0A0W8D476-F1
#
_cell.length_a   1.000
_cell.length_b   1.000
_cell.length_c   1.000
_cell.angle_alpha   90.00
_cell.angle_beta   90.00
_cell.angle_gamma   90.00
#
_symmetry.space_group_name_H-M   'P 1'
#
loop_
_entity.id
_entity.type
_entity.pdbx_description
1 polymer ?
#
loop_
_entity_poly.entity_id
_entity_poly.type
_entity_poly.pdbx_seq_one_letter_code
_entity_poly.pdbx_strand_id
1 'polypeptide(L)'
;MAGKEDAPLEALRMLRAHLIAGKPVEVEGEDLFFRDASGSELRRLPKHTPTAYHSKKLDKSYDLLAVHTCFKHADLSFSDYVLKCREDKAAMVSTVDKKELVAFLKGDIDSSPQILDASGKPTAASGEKDRKPTTKKTREPEDDARAAKKRKLAQEKENHRHKHGESHKTPQEVKQDEQMKRITDRERSVVGVIVSGQSWQFKGWKWKFPLEVFKKVCGVHIYNQGSQLNPEIKQWDVKVLMIHPDKRHLDKVAAKEFWRYLFAFIKHKLQ
;
A
#
# COMPACT_ATOMS: atom_id res chain seq x y z
N MET A 1 -1.28 38.75 -0.70
CA MET A 1 -0.87 37.92 -1.86
C MET A 1 -0.72 36.48 -1.41
N ALA A 2 -1.83 35.77 -1.16
CA ALA A 2 -1.85 34.34 -0.88
C ALA A 2 -2.59 33.70 -2.06
N GLY A 3 -1.96 32.85 -2.87
CA GLY A 3 -2.67 32.44 -4.09
C GLY A 3 -2.13 31.32 -4.96
N LYS A 4 -1.00 30.67 -4.64
CA LYS A 4 -0.55 29.49 -5.42
C LYS A 4 -0.03 28.33 -4.58
N GLU A 5 0.48 28.59 -3.38
CA GLU A 5 1.13 27.56 -2.55
C GLU A 5 0.13 26.63 -1.82
N ASP A 6 -1.09 27.11 -1.53
CA ASP A 6 -2.13 26.29 -0.87
C ASP A 6 -3.05 25.52 -1.83
N ALA A 7 -2.86 25.62 -3.14
CA ALA A 7 -3.79 25.05 -4.11
C ALA A 7 -3.99 23.52 -3.97
N PRO A 8 -2.95 22.70 -3.74
CA PRO A 8 -3.13 21.25 -3.55
C PRO A 8 -3.85 20.88 -2.26
N LEU A 9 -3.62 21.66 -1.20
CA LEU A 9 -4.25 21.47 0.11
C LEU A 9 -5.71 21.89 0.07
N GLU A 10 -6.00 23.01 -0.58
CA GLU A 10 -7.35 23.51 -0.77
C GLU A 10 -8.19 22.57 -1.63
N ALA A 11 -7.62 22.05 -2.73
CA ALA A 11 -8.27 21.05 -3.57
C ALA A 11 -8.67 19.80 -2.77
N LEU A 12 -7.76 19.29 -1.92
CA LEU A 12 -8.03 18.13 -1.07
C LEU A 12 -9.11 18.42 -0.01
N ARG A 13 -9.01 19.56 0.68
CA ARG A 13 -9.96 19.96 1.74
C ARG A 13 -11.36 20.18 1.18
N MET A 14 -11.46 20.79 0.01
CA MET A 14 -12.72 21.02 -0.69
C MET A 14 -13.39 19.71 -1.09
N LEU A 15 -12.62 18.76 -1.65
CA LEU A 15 -13.13 17.43 -1.96
C LEU A 15 -13.65 16.74 -0.70
N ARG A 16 -12.87 16.71 0.38
CA ARG A 16 -13.30 16.17 1.68
C ARG A 16 -14.61 16.83 2.15
N ALA A 17 -14.71 18.16 2.12
CA ALA A 17 -15.89 18.88 2.58
C ALA A 17 -17.16 18.49 1.80
N HIS A 18 -17.06 18.31 0.48
CA HIS A 18 -18.20 17.86 -0.34
C HIS A 18 -18.60 16.42 -0.04
N LEU A 19 -17.61 15.52 0.09
CA LEU A 19 -17.85 14.11 0.39
C LEU A 19 -18.49 13.92 1.78
N ILE A 20 -18.03 14.65 2.80
CA ILE A 20 -18.63 14.63 4.15
C ILE A 20 -20.05 15.21 4.13
N ALA A 21 -20.29 16.27 3.36
CA ALA A 21 -21.61 16.86 3.22
C ALA A 21 -22.59 16.01 2.37
N GLY A 22 -22.14 14.86 1.84
CA GLY A 22 -22.95 14.00 0.95
C GLY A 22 -23.28 14.67 -0.38
N LYS A 23 -22.52 15.68 -0.79
CA LYS A 23 -22.74 16.41 -2.04
C LYS A 23 -22.13 15.64 -3.22
N PRO A 24 -22.82 15.59 -4.37
CA PRO A 24 -22.34 14.84 -5.52
C PRO A 24 -21.06 15.47 -6.11
N VAL A 25 -20.12 14.61 -6.47
CA VAL A 25 -18.91 14.93 -7.21
C VAL A 25 -18.86 14.04 -8.44
N GLU A 26 -18.84 14.65 -9.62
CA GLU A 26 -18.92 13.95 -10.90
C GLU A 26 -17.70 14.24 -11.76
N VAL A 27 -17.33 13.29 -12.61
CA VAL A 27 -16.22 13.43 -13.55
C VAL A 27 -16.81 13.60 -14.93
N GLU A 28 -16.60 14.75 -15.56
CA GLU A 28 -17.06 15.03 -16.93
C GLU A 28 -15.88 15.54 -17.76
N GLY A 29 -15.50 14.80 -18.80
CA GLY A 29 -14.36 15.15 -19.65
C GLY A 29 -13.03 15.20 -18.87
N GLU A 30 -12.42 16.39 -18.83
CA GLU A 30 -11.13 16.64 -18.15
C GLU A 30 -11.29 17.26 -16.75
N ASP A 31 -12.52 17.47 -16.29
CA ASP A 31 -12.83 18.19 -15.06
C ASP A 31 -13.61 17.33 -14.05
N LEU A 32 -13.42 17.65 -12.77
CA LEU A 32 -14.26 17.22 -11.65
C LEU A 32 -15.26 18.34 -11.33
N PHE A 33 -16.54 18.02 -11.35
CA PHE A 33 -17.65 18.91 -11.03
C PHE A 33 -18.13 18.67 -9.61
N PHE A 34 -18.09 19.73 -8.81
CA PHE A 34 -18.63 19.77 -7.46
C PHE A 34 -20.03 20.37 -7.56
N ARG A 35 -21.05 19.58 -7.25
CA ARG A 35 -22.45 19.99 -7.32
C ARG A 35 -23.01 20.20 -5.91
N ASP A 36 -24.04 21.01 -5.79
CA ASP A 36 -24.80 21.14 -4.55
C ASP A 36 -25.81 19.98 -4.39
N ALA A 37 -26.59 20.01 -3.29
CA ALA A 37 -27.64 19.03 -3.08
C ALA A 37 -28.81 19.12 -4.09
N SER A 38 -28.91 20.24 -4.83
CA SER A 38 -29.91 20.46 -5.88
C SER A 38 -29.44 20.04 -7.28
N GLY A 39 -28.16 19.68 -7.42
CA GLY A 39 -27.52 19.34 -8.70
C GLY A 39 -26.86 20.52 -9.43
N SER A 40 -26.95 21.74 -8.87
CA SER A 40 -26.33 22.95 -9.43
C SER A 40 -24.80 22.91 -9.29
N GLU A 41 -24.08 23.30 -10.34
CA GLU A 41 -22.61 23.38 -10.32
C GLU A 41 -22.17 24.45 -9.31
N LEU A 42 -21.43 24.03 -8.28
CA LEU A 42 -20.79 24.94 -7.33
C LEU A 42 -19.39 25.32 -7.82
N ARG A 43 -18.66 24.35 -8.35
CA ARG A 43 -17.28 24.54 -8.78
C ARG A 43 -16.83 23.43 -9.71
N ARG A 44 -15.81 23.73 -10.52
CA ARG A 44 -15.06 22.75 -11.32
C ARG A 44 -13.57 22.87 -11.08
N LEU A 45 -12.86 21.74 -11.09
CA LEU A 45 -11.41 21.66 -11.02
C LEU A 45 -10.88 20.63 -12.03
N PRO A 46 -9.71 20.83 -12.64
CA PRO A 46 -9.11 19.83 -13.51
C PRO A 46 -8.87 18.53 -12.75
N LYS A 47 -9.29 17.39 -13.31
CA LYS A 47 -9.26 16.08 -12.63
C LYS A 47 -7.86 15.62 -12.23
N HIS A 48 -6.83 16.03 -12.97
CA HIS A 48 -5.43 15.70 -12.70
C HIS A 48 -4.70 16.76 -11.84
N THR A 49 -5.45 17.65 -11.18
CA THR A 49 -4.86 18.63 -10.25
C THR A 49 -4.23 17.89 -9.06
N PRO A 50 -2.94 18.13 -8.73
CA PRO A 50 -2.29 17.52 -7.58
C PRO A 50 -2.98 17.89 -6.26
N THR A 51 -3.07 16.93 -5.33
CA THR A 51 -3.56 17.16 -3.97
C THR A 51 -2.40 17.24 -2.98
N ALA A 52 -2.67 17.66 -1.75
CA ALA A 52 -1.70 17.64 -0.66
C ALA A 52 -1.43 16.24 -0.09
N TYR A 53 -2.18 15.20 -0.50
CA TYR A 53 -2.00 13.85 0.02
C TYR A 53 -0.90 13.11 -0.77
N HIS A 54 0.17 12.76 -0.09
CA HIS A 54 1.35 12.10 -0.66
C HIS A 54 1.31 10.59 -0.50
N SER A 55 1.93 9.87 -1.43
CA SER A 55 2.06 8.42 -1.29
C SER A 55 3.14 8.06 -0.28
N LYS A 56 2.87 7.06 0.57
CA LYS A 56 3.91 6.47 1.45
C LYS A 56 4.97 5.69 0.68
N LYS A 57 4.68 5.28 -0.56
CA LYS A 57 5.56 4.42 -1.38
C LYS A 57 6.23 5.15 -2.54
N LEU A 58 5.53 6.14 -3.10
CA LEU A 58 6.02 6.92 -4.23
C LEU A 58 6.32 8.34 -3.76
N ASP A 59 7.39 8.92 -4.27
CA ASP A 59 7.73 10.32 -3.99
C ASP A 59 6.87 11.28 -4.84
N LYS A 60 5.54 11.11 -4.77
CA LYS A 60 4.54 11.86 -5.55
C LYS A 60 3.23 12.01 -4.76
N SER A 61 2.54 13.12 -4.98
CA SER A 61 1.16 13.30 -4.52
C SER A 61 0.14 12.68 -5.46
N TYR A 62 -0.99 12.30 -4.90
CA TYR A 62 -2.14 11.83 -5.68
C TYR A 62 -2.88 13.03 -6.29
N ASP A 63 -3.45 12.85 -7.48
CA ASP A 63 -4.33 13.84 -8.10
C ASP A 63 -5.78 13.70 -7.62
N LEU A 64 -6.61 14.70 -7.93
CA LEU A 64 -8.03 14.72 -7.53
C LEU A 64 -8.78 13.48 -8.03
N LEU A 65 -8.51 13.04 -9.26
CA LEU A 65 -9.13 11.87 -9.84
C LEU A 65 -8.80 10.60 -9.05
N ALA A 66 -7.53 10.36 -8.73
CA ALA A 66 -7.12 9.21 -7.91
C ALA A 66 -7.78 9.22 -6.53
N VAL A 67 -7.81 10.38 -5.88
CA VAL A 67 -8.40 10.54 -4.55
C VAL A 67 -9.92 10.29 -4.59
N HIS A 68 -10.61 10.87 -5.57
CA HIS A 68 -12.06 10.68 -5.75
C HIS A 68 -12.42 9.24 -6.12
N THR A 69 -11.73 8.64 -7.09
CA THR A 69 -11.96 7.23 -7.50
C THR A 69 -11.69 6.26 -6.34
N CYS A 70 -10.68 6.54 -5.51
CA CYS A 70 -10.41 5.78 -4.29
C CYS A 70 -11.57 5.79 -3.30
N PHE A 71 -12.20 6.95 -3.10
CA PHE A 71 -13.38 7.09 -2.24
C PHE A 71 -14.61 6.43 -2.84
N LYS A 72 -14.92 6.72 -4.11
CA LYS A 72 -16.08 6.18 -4.85
C LYS A 72 -16.10 4.65 -4.86
N HIS A 73 -14.93 4.03 -4.88
CA HIS A 73 -14.75 2.58 -4.92
C HIS A 73 -14.08 2.04 -3.64
N ALA A 74 -14.32 2.70 -2.51
CA ALA A 74 -13.76 2.29 -1.22
C ALA A 74 -14.20 0.88 -0.81
N ASP A 75 -15.46 0.53 -1.05
CA ASP A 75 -16.07 -0.75 -0.65
C ASP A 75 -15.77 -1.90 -1.62
N LEU A 76 -15.21 -1.60 -2.79
CA LEU A 76 -14.77 -2.62 -3.73
C LEU A 76 -13.55 -3.37 -3.22
N SER A 77 -13.47 -4.65 -3.59
CA SER A 77 -12.24 -5.42 -3.46
C SER A 77 -11.11 -4.67 -4.17
N PHE A 78 -9.86 -4.82 -3.73
CA PHE A 78 -8.76 -4.11 -4.36
C PHE A 78 -8.63 -4.48 -5.86
N SER A 79 -8.95 -5.71 -6.23
CA SER A 79 -8.98 -6.15 -7.64
C SER A 79 -10.00 -5.38 -8.48
N ASP A 80 -11.22 -5.21 -7.97
CA ASP A 80 -12.28 -4.48 -8.68
C ASP A 80 -12.01 -2.98 -8.71
N TYR A 81 -11.45 -2.45 -7.62
CA TYR A 81 -10.94 -1.08 -7.56
C TYR A 81 -9.87 -0.83 -8.64
N VAL A 82 -8.92 -1.74 -8.83
CA VAL A 82 -7.90 -1.62 -9.89
C VAL A 82 -8.54 -1.60 -11.28
N LEU A 83 -9.57 -2.41 -11.51
CA LEU A 83 -10.30 -2.39 -12.77
C LEU A 83 -10.98 -1.04 -12.98
N LYS A 84 -11.61 -0.48 -11.94
CA LYS A 84 -12.23 0.85 -11.97
C LYS A 84 -11.22 1.97 -12.18
N CYS A 85 -10.05 1.95 -11.55
CA CYS A 85 -9.01 2.94 -11.82
C CYS A 85 -8.56 2.93 -13.29
N ARG A 86 -8.48 1.75 -13.92
CA ARG A 86 -8.11 1.64 -15.34
C ARG A 86 -9.21 2.17 -16.26
N GLU A 87 -10.46 1.89 -15.92
CA GLU A 87 -11.65 2.38 -16.63
C GLU A 87 -11.73 3.92 -16.55
N ASP A 88 -11.60 4.47 -15.35
CA ASP A 88 -11.65 5.91 -15.07
C ASP A 88 -10.36 6.65 -15.46
N LYS A 89 -9.31 5.92 -15.87
CA LYS A 89 -7.95 6.43 -16.13
C LYS A 89 -7.36 7.19 -14.92
N ALA A 90 -7.74 6.78 -13.72
CA ALA A 90 -7.26 7.32 -12.45
C ALA A 90 -5.93 6.69 -12.04
N ALA A 91 -5.05 7.48 -11.40
CA ALA A 91 -3.88 6.91 -10.76
C ALA A 91 -4.29 6.02 -9.58
N MET A 92 -3.60 4.88 -9.43
CA MET A 92 -3.94 3.93 -8.38
C MET A 92 -3.38 4.38 -7.04
N VAL A 93 -4.26 4.67 -6.08
CA VAL A 93 -3.87 4.83 -4.67
C VAL A 93 -3.34 3.51 -4.11
N SER A 94 -2.17 3.57 -3.48
CA SER A 94 -1.50 2.38 -2.94
C SER A 94 -2.30 1.73 -1.81
N THR A 95 -2.12 0.43 -1.60
CA THR A 95 -2.83 -0.31 -0.54
C THR A 95 -2.53 0.20 0.87
N VAL A 96 -1.33 0.75 1.10
CA VAL A 96 -0.92 1.30 2.40
C VAL A 96 -1.50 2.68 2.68
N ASP A 97 -1.92 3.39 1.62
CA ASP A 97 -2.51 4.72 1.70
C ASP A 97 -4.04 4.65 1.72
N LYS A 98 -4.66 3.67 1.02
CA LYS A 98 -6.12 3.57 0.82
C LYS A 98 -6.92 3.71 2.13
N LYS A 99 -6.56 2.95 3.17
CA LYS A 99 -7.32 2.94 4.43
C LYS A 99 -7.31 4.31 5.12
N GLU A 100 -6.15 4.95 5.20
CA GLU A 100 -5.97 6.24 5.87
C GLU A 100 -6.60 7.38 5.05
N LEU A 101 -6.42 7.35 3.72
CA LEU A 101 -7.03 8.32 2.82
C LEU A 101 -8.55 8.27 2.88
N VAL A 102 -9.15 7.07 2.82
CA VAL A 102 -10.61 6.91 2.90
C VAL A 102 -11.15 7.36 4.26
N ALA A 103 -10.47 7.02 5.37
CA ALA A 103 -10.85 7.49 6.70
C ALA A 103 -10.84 9.02 6.77
N PHE A 104 -9.83 9.67 6.18
CA PHE A 104 -9.76 11.13 6.13
C PHE A 104 -10.90 11.74 5.32
N LEU A 105 -11.21 11.18 4.14
CA LEU A 105 -12.27 11.68 3.26
C LEU A 105 -13.68 11.44 3.82
N LYS A 106 -13.89 10.37 4.58
CA LYS A 106 -15.15 10.09 5.31
C LYS A 106 -15.34 11.00 6.52
N GLY A 107 -14.27 11.62 7.02
CA GLY A 107 -14.29 12.40 8.25
C GLY A 107 -14.03 11.59 9.52
N ASP A 108 -13.61 10.33 9.40
CA ASP A 108 -13.22 9.49 10.54
C ASP A 108 -11.93 9.99 11.21
N ILE A 109 -11.06 10.66 10.43
CA ILE A 109 -9.87 11.36 10.91
C ILE A 109 -9.81 12.78 10.32
N ASP A 110 -9.25 13.71 11.07
CA ASP A 110 -9.11 15.12 10.67
C ASP A 110 -7.77 15.46 10.05
N SER A 111 -6.76 14.61 10.23
CA SER A 111 -5.42 14.83 9.69
C SER A 111 -4.71 13.53 9.36
N SER A 112 -3.69 13.62 8.49
CA SER A 112 -2.81 12.50 8.14
C SER A 112 -1.37 13.00 7.99
N PRO A 113 -0.35 12.21 8.39
CA PRO A 113 1.05 12.52 8.15
C PRO A 113 1.42 12.64 6.67
N GLN A 114 0.57 12.14 5.77
CA GLN A 114 0.76 12.23 4.33
C GLN A 114 0.17 13.50 3.72
N ILE A 115 -0.56 14.30 4.50
CA ILE A 115 -1.06 15.60 4.07
C ILE A 115 0.04 16.62 4.35
N LEU A 116 0.81 16.92 3.32
CA LEU A 116 1.94 17.84 3.40
C LEU A 116 1.50 19.24 2.95
N ASP A 117 1.94 20.26 3.68
CA ASP A 117 1.80 21.66 3.27
C ASP A 117 2.84 22.04 2.19
N ALA A 118 2.78 23.28 1.71
CA ALA A 118 3.74 23.81 0.74
C ALA A 118 5.20 23.78 1.21
N SER A 119 5.44 23.67 2.52
CA SER A 119 6.77 23.53 3.12
C SER A 119 7.21 22.06 3.26
N GLY A 120 6.41 21.11 2.77
CA GLY A 120 6.66 19.67 2.88
C GLY A 120 6.45 19.13 4.30
N LYS A 121 5.85 19.91 5.18
CA LYS A 121 5.63 19.54 6.58
C LYS A 121 4.26 18.90 6.74
N PRO A 122 4.13 17.84 7.56
CA PRO A 122 2.82 17.32 7.90
C PRO A 122 1.95 18.40 8.53
N THR A 123 0.75 18.59 7.98
CA THR A 123 -0.24 19.54 8.50
C THR A 123 -0.75 19.19 9.90
N ALA A 124 -0.46 17.98 10.38
CA ALA A 124 -0.67 17.55 11.76
C ALA A 124 0.47 18.05 12.68
N ALA A 125 0.37 19.29 13.15
CA ALA A 125 1.17 19.75 14.28
C ALA A 125 0.51 19.30 15.61
N SER A 126 1.13 18.31 16.28
CA SER A 126 1.05 17.99 17.73
C SER A 126 -0.33 17.63 18.36
N GLY A 127 -0.48 16.35 18.71
CA GLY A 127 -1.53 15.77 19.57
C GLY A 127 -1.94 14.42 18.96
N GLU A 128 -1.52 13.26 19.44
CA GLU A 128 -1.69 12.73 20.78
C GLU A 128 -0.68 11.57 20.94
N LYS A 129 0.26 11.73 21.87
CA LYS A 129 1.09 10.62 22.38
C LYS A 129 0.27 9.93 23.46
N ASP A 130 -0.07 8.66 23.28
CA ASP A 130 -0.49 7.82 24.40
C ASP A 130 0.48 6.63 24.62
N ARG A 131 1.23 6.78 25.74
CA ARG A 131 1.84 5.79 26.68
C ARG A 131 2.66 4.63 26.10
N LYS A 132 3.95 4.48 26.47
CA LYS A 132 4.47 4.21 27.84
C LYS A 132 6.04 4.30 27.86
N PRO A 133 6.71 4.16 29.03
CA PRO A 133 7.00 5.17 30.05
C PRO A 133 8.44 5.75 29.99
N THR A 134 8.61 6.81 30.76
CA THR A 134 9.76 7.71 30.94
C THR A 134 11.10 7.10 31.38
N THR A 135 12.19 7.62 30.82
CA THR A 135 13.42 7.90 31.58
C THR A 135 14.00 9.27 31.18
N LYS A 136 14.20 10.11 32.20
CA LYS A 136 14.82 11.44 32.15
C LYS A 136 16.22 11.38 31.50
N LYS A 137 16.58 12.40 30.71
CA LYS A 137 17.87 13.10 30.90
C LYS A 137 17.91 14.50 30.27
N THR A 138 18.09 15.44 31.19
CA THR A 138 18.73 16.76 31.20
C THR A 138 19.52 17.21 29.96
N ARG A 139 19.36 18.51 29.65
CA ARG A 139 20.09 19.34 28.67
C ARG A 139 21.53 19.66 29.14
N GLU A 140 22.47 19.74 28.19
CA GLU A 140 23.61 20.71 28.08
C GLU A 140 24.63 20.21 27.01
N PRO A 141 25.56 21.03 26.50
CA PRO A 141 25.37 22.24 25.70
C PRO A 141 25.97 22.11 24.28
N GLU A 142 25.64 23.09 23.45
CA GLU A 142 25.93 23.19 22.03
C GLU A 142 27.39 23.63 21.79
N ASP A 143 28.30 22.70 21.45
CA ASP A 143 29.46 23.02 20.58
C ASP A 143 30.21 21.77 20.05
N ASP A 144 29.99 20.58 20.61
CA ASP A 144 30.54 19.32 20.07
C ASP A 144 29.77 18.74 18.86
N ALA A 145 28.57 19.27 18.58
CA ALA A 145 27.66 18.75 17.57
C ALA A 145 28.14 18.96 16.11
N ARG A 146 29.03 19.94 15.88
CA ARG A 146 29.52 20.26 14.53
C ARG A 146 30.68 19.35 14.10
N ALA A 147 31.53 18.91 15.03
CA ALA A 147 32.59 17.94 14.78
C ALA A 147 32.01 16.51 14.60
N ALA A 148 30.98 16.15 15.37
CA ALA A 148 30.28 14.88 15.24
C ALA A 148 29.50 14.74 13.91
N LYS A 149 28.89 15.82 13.39
CA LYS A 149 28.21 15.82 12.08
C LYS A 149 29.19 15.63 10.91
N LYS A 150 30.40 16.20 10.99
CA LYS A 150 31.41 16.07 9.91
C LYS A 150 32.05 14.68 9.88
N ARG A 151 32.18 14.01 11.05
CA ARG A 151 32.61 12.60 11.14
C ARG A 151 31.51 11.61 10.72
N LYS A 152 30.23 11.87 11.04
CA LYS A 152 29.09 11.06 10.57
C LYS A 152 28.92 11.10 9.05
N LEU A 153 29.06 12.28 8.42
CA LEU A 153 28.91 12.41 6.96
C LEU A 153 30.06 11.77 6.17
N ALA A 154 31.27 11.70 6.76
CA ALA A 154 32.40 10.97 6.19
C ALA A 154 32.20 9.44 6.29
N GLN A 155 31.72 8.96 7.45
CA GLN A 155 31.43 7.54 7.69
C GLN A 155 30.22 7.03 6.87
N GLU A 156 29.25 7.91 6.58
CA GLU A 156 28.08 7.60 5.74
C GLU A 156 28.44 7.61 4.24
N LYS A 157 29.34 8.50 3.80
CA LYS A 157 29.90 8.45 2.43
C LYS A 157 30.83 7.25 2.20
N GLU A 158 31.54 6.79 3.22
CA GLU A 158 32.36 5.57 3.14
C GLU A 158 31.48 4.30 3.14
N ASN A 159 30.41 4.26 3.95
CA ASN A 159 29.39 3.19 3.90
C ASN A 159 28.63 3.13 2.55
N HIS A 160 28.45 4.27 1.88
CA HIS A 160 27.87 4.30 0.53
C HIS A 160 28.87 3.91 -0.57
N ARG A 161 30.18 4.06 -0.35
CA ARG A 161 31.21 3.69 -1.33
C ARG A 161 31.62 2.20 -1.24
N HIS A 162 31.45 1.57 -0.07
CA HIS A 162 31.75 0.14 0.14
C HIS A 162 30.60 -0.83 -0.17
N LYS A 163 29.48 -0.37 -0.75
CA LYS A 163 28.41 -1.25 -1.27
C LYS A 163 28.47 -1.49 -2.78
N HIS A 164 29.65 -1.34 -3.37
CA HIS A 164 29.98 -1.93 -4.67
C HIS A 164 31.04 -3.05 -4.56
N GLY A 165 31.16 -3.65 -3.37
CA GLY A 165 31.83 -4.95 -3.18
C GLY A 165 30.77 -6.02 -2.93
N GLU A 166 30.95 -7.19 -3.54
CA GLU A 166 30.03 -8.34 -3.51
C GLU A 166 29.29 -8.51 -2.18
N SER A 167 27.97 -8.43 -2.25
CA SER A 167 27.11 -8.74 -1.12
C SER A 167 27.21 -10.25 -0.87
N HIS A 168 27.95 -10.65 0.17
CA HIS A 168 27.94 -12.02 0.69
C HIS A 168 26.53 -12.33 1.20
N LYS A 169 25.69 -12.88 0.33
CA LYS A 169 24.38 -13.45 0.67
C LYS A 169 24.59 -14.60 1.64
N THR A 170 23.72 -14.73 2.64
CA THR A 170 23.76 -15.89 3.54
C THR A 170 23.48 -17.18 2.75
N PRO A 171 23.97 -18.36 3.18
CA PRO A 171 23.71 -19.62 2.47
C PRO A 171 22.22 -19.95 2.28
N GLN A 172 21.34 -19.41 3.13
CA GLN A 172 19.89 -19.55 2.97
C GLN A 172 19.33 -18.63 1.89
N GLU A 173 19.79 -17.37 1.82
CA GLU A 173 19.39 -16.42 0.79
C GLU A 173 19.91 -16.82 -0.60
N VAL A 174 21.14 -17.36 -0.69
CA VAL A 174 21.68 -17.92 -1.95
C VAL A 174 20.82 -19.08 -2.44
N LYS A 175 20.47 -20.01 -1.55
CA LYS A 175 19.59 -21.14 -1.91
C LYS A 175 18.21 -20.67 -2.35
N GLN A 176 17.63 -19.68 -1.67
CA GLN A 176 16.34 -19.11 -2.05
C GLN A 176 16.42 -18.40 -3.40
N ASP A 177 17.46 -17.62 -3.67
CA ASP A 177 17.65 -16.91 -4.94
C ASP A 177 17.89 -17.88 -6.11
N GLU A 178 18.66 -18.95 -5.90
CA GLU A 178 18.87 -20.00 -6.90
C GLU A 178 17.59 -20.78 -7.20
N GLN A 179 16.84 -21.14 -6.15
CA GLN A 179 15.51 -21.74 -6.31
C GLN A 179 14.56 -20.80 -7.05
N MET A 180 14.59 -19.52 -6.71
CA MET A 180 13.74 -18.52 -7.34
C MET A 180 14.08 -18.35 -8.82
N LYS A 181 15.37 -18.30 -9.17
CA LYS A 181 15.84 -18.23 -10.56
C LYS A 181 15.40 -19.44 -11.39
N ARG A 182 15.43 -20.65 -10.81
CA ARG A 182 14.93 -21.88 -11.47
C ARG A 182 13.41 -21.86 -11.69
N ILE A 183 12.66 -21.29 -10.74
CA ILE A 183 11.21 -21.14 -10.84
C ILE A 183 10.84 -20.06 -11.87
N THR A 184 11.55 -18.93 -11.87
CA THR A 184 11.37 -17.82 -12.81
C THR A 184 11.55 -18.27 -14.27
N ASP A 185 12.56 -19.09 -14.55
CA ASP A 185 12.81 -19.65 -15.88
C ASP A 185 11.69 -20.60 -16.36
N ARG A 186 10.97 -21.22 -15.41
CA ARG A 186 9.84 -22.13 -15.65
C ARG A 186 8.49 -21.54 -15.23
N GLU A 187 8.37 -20.21 -15.16
CA GLU A 187 7.15 -19.52 -14.69
C GLU A 187 5.87 -19.93 -15.42
N ARG A 188 5.98 -20.38 -16.68
CA ARG A 188 4.85 -20.88 -17.48
C ARG A 188 4.27 -22.21 -16.97
N SER A 189 5.02 -22.97 -16.18
CA SER A 189 4.64 -24.28 -15.64
C SER A 189 4.26 -24.23 -14.16
N VAL A 190 4.27 -23.04 -13.54
CA VAL A 190 3.90 -22.88 -12.14
C VAL A 190 2.38 -22.91 -12.02
N VAL A 191 1.85 -23.96 -11.38
CA VAL A 191 0.40 -24.15 -11.20
C VAL A 191 -0.11 -23.69 -9.83
N GLY A 192 0.77 -23.60 -8.83
CA GLY A 192 0.44 -23.14 -7.48
C GLY A 192 1.65 -22.65 -6.69
N VAL A 193 1.40 -21.81 -5.68
CA VAL A 193 2.42 -21.27 -4.78
C VAL A 193 1.90 -21.24 -3.34
N ILE A 194 2.75 -21.69 -2.40
CA ILE A 194 2.49 -21.54 -0.97
C ILE A 194 3.03 -20.19 -0.51
N VAL A 195 2.19 -19.37 0.11
CA VAL A 195 2.49 -17.97 0.41
C VAL A 195 2.71 -17.75 1.90
N SER A 196 3.70 -16.92 2.23
CA SER A 196 4.01 -16.51 3.61
C SER A 196 3.29 -15.23 4.05
N GLY A 197 2.70 -14.49 3.11
CA GLY A 197 2.12 -13.16 3.35
C GLY A 197 3.13 -12.02 3.27
N GLN A 198 4.36 -12.30 2.83
CA GLN A 198 5.38 -11.28 2.62
C GLN A 198 5.51 -10.93 1.13
N SER A 199 5.19 -9.69 0.76
CA SER A 199 5.26 -9.23 -0.64
C SER A 199 6.64 -9.43 -1.30
N TRP A 200 7.73 -9.44 -0.53
CA TRP A 200 9.09 -9.67 -1.06
C TRP A 200 9.29 -11.10 -1.59
N GLN A 201 8.45 -12.07 -1.21
CA GLN A 201 8.49 -13.46 -1.73
C GLN A 201 8.38 -13.50 -3.26
N PHE A 202 7.75 -12.49 -3.87
CA PHE A 202 7.57 -12.38 -5.31
C PHE A 202 8.59 -11.46 -6.00
N LYS A 203 9.65 -11.04 -5.30
CA LYS A 203 10.73 -10.25 -5.89
C LYS A 203 11.41 -11.04 -7.00
N GLY A 204 11.50 -10.45 -8.19
CA GLY A 204 12.12 -11.09 -9.36
C GLY A 204 11.17 -11.95 -10.20
N TRP A 205 9.91 -12.13 -9.78
CA TRP A 205 8.89 -12.72 -10.64
C TRP A 205 8.56 -11.76 -11.79
N LYS A 206 8.14 -12.32 -12.93
CA LYS A 206 7.69 -11.51 -14.07
C LYS A 206 6.50 -10.60 -13.74
N TRP A 207 5.68 -10.96 -12.76
CA TRP A 207 4.51 -10.19 -12.34
C TRP A 207 4.85 -9.39 -11.08
N LYS A 208 4.77 -8.06 -11.18
CA LYS A 208 5.23 -7.13 -10.13
C LYS A 208 4.30 -7.08 -8.90
N PHE A 209 3.07 -7.58 -9.02
CA PHE A 209 2.06 -7.53 -7.96
C PHE A 209 1.57 -8.93 -7.60
N PRO A 210 1.45 -9.28 -6.30
CA PRO A 210 0.94 -10.59 -5.87
C PRO A 210 -0.41 -10.95 -6.50
N LEU A 211 -1.28 -9.97 -6.73
CA LEU A 211 -2.58 -10.19 -7.38
C LEU A 211 -2.45 -10.62 -8.86
N GLU A 212 -1.45 -10.14 -9.59
CA GLU A 212 -1.19 -10.60 -10.95
C GLU A 212 -0.65 -12.03 -10.97
N VAL A 213 0.11 -12.41 -9.93
CA VAL A 213 0.57 -13.79 -9.71
C VAL A 213 -0.63 -14.70 -9.52
N PHE A 214 -1.55 -14.37 -8.61
CA PHE A 214 -2.67 -15.25 -8.25
C PHE A 214 -3.75 -15.35 -9.35
N LYS A 215 -3.79 -14.42 -10.30
CA LYS A 215 -4.57 -14.60 -11.54
C LYS A 215 -4.07 -15.75 -12.40
N LYS A 216 -2.79 -16.13 -12.29
CA LYS A 216 -2.14 -17.14 -13.15
C LYS A 216 -1.76 -18.40 -12.40
N VAL A 217 -1.49 -18.27 -11.11
CA VAL A 217 -0.96 -19.31 -10.24
C VAL A 217 -1.89 -19.49 -9.04
N CYS A 218 -2.21 -20.73 -8.68
CA CYS A 218 -3.05 -21.01 -7.51
C CYS A 218 -2.33 -20.61 -6.21
N GLY A 219 -2.77 -19.57 -5.53
CA GLY A 219 -2.21 -19.16 -4.24
C GLY A 219 -2.80 -19.92 -3.06
N VAL A 220 -1.95 -20.41 -2.15
CA VAL A 220 -2.36 -21.11 -0.93
C VAL A 220 -1.59 -20.58 0.27
N HIS A 221 -2.27 -20.19 1.34
CA HIS A 221 -1.65 -19.83 2.62
C HIS A 221 -1.96 -20.90 3.67
N ILE A 222 -0.92 -21.42 4.34
CA ILE A 222 -1.08 -22.34 5.46
C ILE A 222 -1.14 -21.52 6.75
N TYR A 223 -2.25 -21.63 7.45
CA TYR A 223 -2.53 -20.88 8.67
C TYR A 223 -2.62 -21.82 9.87
N ASN A 224 -1.76 -21.63 10.87
CA ASN A 224 -1.89 -22.36 12.14
C ASN A 224 -2.96 -21.71 13.01
N GLN A 225 -3.97 -22.49 13.41
CA GLN A 225 -5.06 -21.97 14.24
C GLN A 225 -4.52 -21.33 15.52
N GLY A 226 -4.98 -20.11 15.82
CA GLY A 226 -4.56 -19.33 16.99
C GLY A 226 -3.33 -18.45 16.76
N SER A 227 -2.65 -18.60 15.62
CA SER A 227 -1.58 -17.66 15.22
C SER A 227 -2.19 -16.35 14.67
N GLN A 228 -1.40 -15.28 14.64
CA GLN A 228 -1.82 -14.05 13.97
C GLN A 228 -1.78 -14.24 12.45
N LEU A 229 -2.93 -14.07 11.79
CA LEU A 229 -2.99 -14.08 10.33
C LEU A 229 -2.43 -12.76 9.79
N ASN A 230 -1.46 -12.85 8.89
CA ASN A 230 -0.87 -11.67 8.25
C ASN A 230 -1.97 -10.86 7.52
N PRO A 231 -2.13 -9.54 7.78
CA PRO A 231 -3.14 -8.71 7.13
C PRO A 231 -3.03 -8.63 5.60
N GLU A 232 -1.84 -8.87 5.02
CA GLU A 232 -1.66 -8.93 3.56
C GLU A 232 -2.37 -10.15 2.95
N ILE A 233 -2.45 -11.27 3.67
CA ILE A 233 -3.13 -12.50 3.18
C ILE A 233 -4.61 -12.24 2.91
N LYS A 234 -5.25 -11.38 3.70
CA LYS A 234 -6.65 -10.99 3.48
C LYS A 234 -6.85 -10.18 2.20
N GLN A 235 -5.79 -9.58 1.67
CA GLN A 235 -5.81 -8.76 0.47
C GLN A 235 -5.46 -9.56 -0.79
N TRP A 236 -4.93 -10.77 -0.63
CA TRP A 236 -4.48 -11.61 -1.73
C TRP A 236 -5.54 -12.66 -2.07
N ASP A 237 -5.69 -12.97 -3.35
CA ASP A 237 -6.55 -14.06 -3.82
C ASP A 237 -5.88 -15.42 -3.56
N VAL A 238 -5.90 -15.85 -2.30
CA VAL A 238 -5.24 -17.06 -1.83
C VAL A 238 -6.18 -17.89 -0.97
N LYS A 239 -6.15 -19.21 -1.15
CA LYS A 239 -6.85 -20.13 -0.27
C LYS A 239 -6.13 -20.22 1.07
N VAL A 240 -6.78 -19.80 2.14
CA VAL A 240 -6.29 -20.04 3.50
C VAL A 240 -6.68 -21.47 3.93
N LEU A 241 -5.68 -22.29 4.20
CA LEU A 241 -5.83 -23.63 4.76
C LEU A 241 -5.44 -23.61 6.23
N MET A 242 -6.42 -23.81 7.09
CA MET A 242 -6.20 -23.86 8.52
C MET A 242 -5.67 -25.23 8.95
N ILE A 243 -4.55 -25.25 9.66
CA ILE A 243 -3.99 -26.43 10.33
C ILE A 243 -4.19 -26.27 11.84
N HIS A 244 -4.70 -27.32 12.47
CA HIS A 244 -4.79 -27.36 13.92
C HIS A 244 -3.46 -27.83 14.52
N PRO A 245 -2.87 -27.09 15.47
CA PRO A 245 -1.62 -27.48 16.12
C PRO A 245 -1.72 -28.86 16.79
N ASP A 246 -2.82 -29.10 17.51
CA ASP A 246 -2.98 -30.28 18.37
C ASP A 246 -3.86 -31.37 17.73
N LYS A 247 -4.66 -31.02 16.71
CA LYS A 247 -5.63 -31.94 16.08
C LYS A 247 -5.12 -32.46 14.74
N ARG A 248 -3.99 -33.17 14.76
CA ARG A 248 -3.31 -33.72 13.57
C ARG A 248 -4.16 -34.68 12.73
N HIS A 249 -5.17 -35.31 13.33
CA HIS A 249 -6.14 -36.14 12.61
C HIS A 249 -6.98 -35.32 11.60
N LEU A 250 -7.02 -33.99 11.73
CA LEU A 250 -7.68 -33.07 10.79
C LEU A 250 -6.78 -32.67 9.61
N ASP A 251 -5.47 -32.99 9.64
CA ASP A 251 -4.55 -32.69 8.52
C ASP A 251 -5.03 -33.34 7.22
N LYS A 252 -5.62 -34.53 7.29
CA LYS A 252 -6.21 -35.22 6.14
C LYS A 252 -7.34 -34.41 5.48
N VAL A 253 -8.06 -33.61 6.26
CA VAL A 253 -9.13 -32.72 5.77
C VAL A 253 -8.50 -31.52 5.05
N ALA A 254 -7.48 -30.90 5.65
CA ALA A 254 -6.75 -29.79 5.04
C ALA A 254 -6.03 -30.21 3.74
N ALA A 255 -5.43 -31.40 3.72
CA ALA A 255 -4.81 -31.97 2.53
C ALA A 255 -5.82 -32.26 1.41
N LYS A 256 -6.99 -32.81 1.74
CA LYS A 256 -8.07 -33.01 0.76
C LYS A 256 -8.54 -31.68 0.17
N GLU A 257 -8.69 -30.67 1.02
CA GLU A 257 -9.10 -29.32 0.59
C GLU A 257 -8.05 -28.63 -0.28
N PHE A 258 -6.76 -28.80 0.04
CA PHE A 258 -5.65 -28.35 -0.78
C PHE A 258 -5.74 -28.90 -2.21
N TRP A 259 -5.81 -30.22 -2.35
CA TRP A 259 -5.85 -30.88 -3.66
C TRP A 259 -7.10 -30.51 -4.44
N ARG A 260 -8.26 -30.47 -3.78
CA ARG A 260 -9.53 -30.04 -4.39
C ARG A 260 -9.40 -28.64 -5.00
N TYR A 261 -8.83 -27.70 -4.25
CA TYR A 261 -8.68 -26.31 -4.68
C TYR A 261 -7.67 -26.18 -5.83
N LEU A 262 -6.50 -26.80 -5.70
CA LEU A 262 -5.47 -26.77 -6.73
C LEU A 262 -5.96 -27.38 -8.05
N PHE A 263 -6.62 -28.54 -8.02
CA PHE A 263 -7.14 -29.18 -9.22
C PHE A 263 -8.30 -28.39 -9.85
N ALA A 264 -9.17 -27.79 -9.05
CA ALA A 264 -10.21 -26.91 -9.58
C ALA A 264 -9.59 -25.72 -10.34
N PHE A 265 -8.55 -25.10 -9.78
CA PHE A 265 -7.82 -24.03 -10.44
C PHE A 265 -7.16 -24.49 -11.74
N ILE A 266 -6.43 -25.62 -11.72
CA ILE A 266 -5.78 -26.18 -12.92
C ILE A 266 -6.81 -26.49 -14.00
N LYS A 267 -7.94 -27.11 -13.65
CA LYS A 267 -9.02 -27.42 -14.59
C LYS A 267 -9.58 -26.17 -15.26
N HIS A 268 -9.83 -25.10 -14.49
CA HIS A 268 -10.29 -23.82 -15.02
C HIS A 268 -9.25 -23.18 -15.97
N LYS A 269 -7.95 -23.40 -15.76
CA LYS A 269 -6.90 -22.82 -16.60
C LYS A 269 -6.60 -23.61 -17.88
N LEU A 270 -7.10 -24.84 -17.99
CA LEU A 270 -6.94 -25.70 -19.16
C LEU A 270 -8.11 -25.62 -20.15
N GLN A 271 -9.20 -24.93 -19.80
CA GLN A 271 -10.35 -24.64 -20.67
C GLN A 271 -10.15 -23.31 -21.38
#